data_AF-A0A851AQ20-F1
#
_entry.id   AF-A0A851AQ20-F1
#
_cell.length_a   1.000
_cell.length_b   1.000
_cell.length_c   1.000
_cell.angle_alpha   90.00
_cell.angle_beta   90.00
_cell.angle_gamma   90.00
#
_symmetry.space_group_name_H-M   'P 1'
#
loop_
_entity.id
_entity.type
_entity.pdbx_description
1 polymer ?
#
loop_
_entity_poly.entity_id
_entity_poly.type
_entity_poly.pdbx_seq_one_letter_code
_entity_poly.pdbx_strand_id
1 'polypeptide(L)'
;KLSCLVKMVTLHGIPKDLDSYPEDLLLFLSPSDYAATGSCRQYFANIGKANLDVLQRESSRRKQLLVEALVCLKIPGPQVSEENAEILGRLVCDLGGEYIRSSGGNFLKQLSQCESFLPDQEEAIRSVISSGNTTFGPPEVWSAFTLNELSGLIPVFDHSILQKIPK
;
A
#
# COMPACT_ATOMS: atom_id res chain seq x y z
N LYS A 1 18.81 3.01 14.41
CA LYS A 1 17.57 3.67 14.88
C LYS A 1 16.41 2.68 15.03
N LEU A 2 15.94 1.96 14.00
CA LEU A 2 14.99 0.83 14.19
C LEU A 2 15.65 -0.56 14.04
N SER A 3 16.54 -0.72 13.05
CA SER A 3 17.30 -1.96 12.86
C SER A 3 18.10 -2.42 14.09
N CYS A 4 18.63 -1.49 14.89
CA CYS A 4 19.29 -1.82 16.17
C CYS A 4 18.29 -2.31 17.24
N LEU A 5 17.10 -1.72 17.31
CA LEU A 5 16.06 -2.15 18.25
C LEU A 5 15.62 -3.58 17.94
N VAL A 6 15.43 -3.90 16.65
CA VAL A 6 15.10 -5.26 16.20
C VAL A 6 16.16 -6.24 16.70
N LYS A 7 17.45 -5.96 16.49
CA LYS A 7 18.55 -6.81 16.98
C LYS A 7 18.53 -7.03 18.49
N MET A 8 18.15 -6.01 19.26
CA MET A 8 18.05 -6.11 20.72
C MET A 8 16.85 -6.96 21.13
N VAL A 9 15.69 -6.74 20.52
CA VAL A 9 14.45 -7.49 20.79
C VAL A 9 14.61 -8.97 20.41
N THR A 10 15.36 -9.26 19.33
CA THR A 10 15.59 -10.63 18.86
C THR A 10 16.86 -11.28 19.43
N LEU A 11 17.54 -10.64 20.39
CA LEU A 11 18.84 -11.10 20.92
C LEU A 11 18.77 -12.53 21.50
N HIS A 12 17.61 -12.88 22.09
CA HIS A 12 17.36 -14.17 22.70
C HIS A 12 16.37 -15.04 21.90
N GLY A 13 16.26 -14.78 20.60
CA GLY A 13 15.30 -15.41 19.69
C GLY A 13 14.13 -14.50 19.34
N ILE A 14 13.29 -14.95 18.40
CA ILE A 14 12.14 -14.17 17.96
C ILE A 14 11.03 -14.21 19.02
N PRO A 15 10.53 -13.05 19.50
CA PRO A 15 9.36 -13.01 20.38
C PRO A 15 8.13 -13.67 19.75
N LYS A 16 7.26 -14.24 20.57
CA LYS A 16 6.01 -14.89 20.10
C LYS A 16 4.83 -13.92 20.01
N ASP A 17 5.02 -12.73 20.54
CA ASP A 17 4.03 -11.68 20.72
C ASP A 17 4.40 -10.44 19.88
N LEU A 18 4.97 -10.66 18.68
CA LEU A 18 5.38 -9.57 17.78
C LEU A 18 4.23 -8.60 17.44
N ASP A 19 2.97 -9.03 17.55
CA ASP A 19 1.79 -8.17 17.36
C ASP A 19 1.63 -7.09 18.44
N SER A 20 2.33 -7.21 19.57
CA SER A 20 2.35 -6.18 20.62
C SER A 20 3.39 -5.08 20.36
N TYR A 21 4.23 -5.26 19.36
CA TYR A 21 5.30 -4.32 18.99
C TYR A 21 4.83 -3.38 17.88
N PRO A 22 5.45 -2.20 17.74
CA PRO A 22 5.17 -1.30 16.62
C PRO A 22 5.37 -1.99 15.27
N GLU A 23 4.46 -1.77 14.32
CA GLU A 23 4.46 -2.43 13.01
C GLU A 23 5.73 -2.12 12.21
N ASP A 24 6.32 -0.94 12.41
CA ASP A 24 7.58 -0.51 11.78
C ASP A 24 8.77 -1.44 12.13
N LEU A 25 8.69 -2.17 13.24
CA LEU A 25 9.70 -3.17 13.61
C LEU A 25 9.66 -4.35 12.63
N LEU A 26 8.46 -4.76 12.21
CA LEU A 26 8.26 -5.89 11.30
C LEU A 26 8.90 -5.66 9.93
N LEU A 27 9.08 -4.40 9.51
CA LEU A 27 9.80 -4.02 8.29
C LEU A 27 11.21 -4.62 8.21
N PHE A 28 11.80 -5.03 9.34
CA PHE A 28 13.14 -5.60 9.42
C PHE A 28 13.16 -7.12 9.74
N LEU A 29 12.01 -7.79 9.80
CA LEU A 29 11.87 -9.22 10.07
C LEU A 29 11.33 -9.97 8.85
N SER A 30 11.70 -11.22 8.62
CA SER A 30 11.11 -12.00 7.53
C SER A 30 9.73 -12.58 7.92
N PRO A 31 8.88 -12.95 6.95
CA PRO A 31 7.66 -13.72 7.23
C PRO A 31 7.94 -15.01 8.03
N SER A 32 9.11 -15.62 7.83
CA SER A 32 9.55 -16.81 8.58
C SER A 32 9.83 -16.51 10.04
N ASP A 33 10.39 -15.34 10.36
CA ASP A 33 10.59 -14.91 11.75
C ASP A 33 9.23 -14.75 12.46
N TYR A 34 8.24 -14.22 11.75
CA TYR A 34 6.89 -14.02 12.27
C TYR A 34 6.06 -15.30 12.40
N ALA A 35 6.51 -16.43 11.84
CA ALA A 35 5.73 -17.68 11.78
C ALA A 35 5.34 -18.26 13.16
N ALA A 36 6.08 -17.91 14.22
CA ALA A 36 5.75 -18.29 15.60
C ALA A 36 4.68 -17.39 16.25
N THR A 37 4.45 -16.18 15.69
CA THR A 37 3.43 -15.23 16.14
C THR A 37 2.12 -15.41 15.37
N GLY A 38 2.20 -15.53 14.04
CA GLY A 38 1.01 -15.61 13.21
C GLY A 38 1.26 -16.05 11.77
N SER A 39 0.24 -15.85 10.92
CA SER A 39 0.29 -16.24 9.51
C SER A 39 1.01 -15.21 8.65
N CYS A 40 1.45 -15.60 7.44
CA CYS A 40 2.03 -14.64 6.49
C CYS A 40 1.03 -13.54 6.12
N ARG A 41 -0.27 -13.86 6.04
CA ARG A 41 -1.34 -12.88 5.74
C ARG A 41 -1.45 -11.84 6.86
N GLN A 42 -1.35 -12.29 8.12
CA GLN A 42 -1.33 -11.38 9.27
C GLN A 42 -0.07 -10.51 9.28
N TYR A 43 1.10 -11.11 8.99
CA TYR A 43 2.35 -10.38 8.86
C TYR A 43 2.23 -9.24 7.84
N PHE A 44 1.74 -9.52 6.62
CA PHE A 44 1.60 -8.48 5.60
C PHE A 44 0.47 -7.49 5.88
N ALA A 45 -0.59 -7.89 6.59
CA ALA A 45 -1.59 -6.95 7.08
C ALA A 45 -1.00 -5.94 8.08
N ASN A 46 -0.02 -6.34 8.88
CA ASN A 46 0.70 -5.43 9.77
C ASN A 46 1.71 -4.57 8.99
N ILE A 47 2.46 -5.16 8.04
CA ILE A 47 3.37 -4.41 7.16
C ILE A 47 2.62 -3.34 6.36
N GLY A 48 1.41 -3.64 5.86
CA GLY A 48 0.58 -2.68 5.14
C GLY A 48 0.17 -1.46 5.98
N LYS A 49 0.21 -1.58 7.31
CA LYS A 49 -0.02 -0.48 8.27
C LYS A 49 1.26 0.17 8.75
N ALA A 50 2.44 -0.37 8.46
CA ALA A 50 3.73 0.17 8.90
C ALA A 50 4.15 1.36 8.03
N ASN A 51 4.90 2.31 8.58
CA ASN A 51 5.45 3.44 7.82
C ASN A 51 6.58 2.96 6.91
N LEU A 52 6.28 2.72 5.62
CA LEU A 52 7.25 2.21 4.65
C LEU A 52 8.38 3.18 4.36
N ASP A 53 8.25 4.48 4.66
CA ASP A 53 9.25 5.49 4.34
C ASP A 53 10.45 5.47 5.31
N VAL A 54 10.36 4.66 6.37
CA VAL A 54 11.52 4.18 7.13
C VAL A 54 12.51 3.42 6.24
N LEU A 55 12.02 2.78 5.18
CA LEU A 55 12.82 2.14 4.15
C LEU A 55 12.83 3.01 2.89
N GLN A 56 14.04 3.34 2.40
CA GLN A 56 14.17 3.98 1.10
C GLN A 56 13.47 3.14 0.02
N ARG A 57 12.73 3.80 -0.88
CA ARG A 57 11.96 3.14 -1.95
C ARG A 57 12.79 2.16 -2.77
N GLU A 58 14.03 2.54 -3.08
CA GLU A 58 14.95 1.71 -3.86
C GLU A 58 15.68 0.63 -3.07
N SER A 59 15.49 0.59 -1.75
CA SER A 59 16.17 -0.38 -0.89
C SER A 59 15.78 -1.80 -1.26
N SER A 60 16.76 -2.71 -1.21
CA SER A 60 16.56 -4.14 -1.44
C SER A 60 15.48 -4.70 -0.51
N ARG A 61 15.42 -4.20 0.73
CA ARG A 61 14.46 -4.65 1.74
C ARG A 61 13.01 -4.31 1.38
N ARG A 62 12.73 -3.07 0.95
CA ARG A 62 11.38 -2.64 0.57
C ARG A 62 10.89 -3.40 -0.68
N LYS A 63 11.77 -3.56 -1.67
CA LYS A 63 11.51 -4.39 -2.85
C LYS A 63 11.22 -5.85 -2.49
N GLN A 64 11.99 -6.42 -1.56
CA GLN A 64 11.78 -7.79 -1.10
C GLN A 64 10.44 -7.96 -0.37
N LEU A 65 10.06 -7.02 0.49
CA LEU A 65 8.76 -7.05 1.19
C LEU A 65 7.59 -7.10 0.20
N LEU A 66 7.64 -6.29 -0.87
CA LEU A 66 6.61 -6.31 -1.90
C LEU A 66 6.52 -7.69 -2.59
N VAL A 67 7.66 -8.25 -3.00
CA VAL A 67 7.70 -9.57 -3.67
C VAL A 67 7.16 -10.67 -2.74
N GLU A 68 7.59 -10.68 -1.48
CA GLU A 68 7.13 -11.65 -0.48
C GLU A 68 5.63 -11.50 -0.19
N ALA A 69 5.10 -10.27 -0.19
CA ALA A 69 3.67 -10.00 -0.02
C ALA A 69 2.84 -10.59 -1.16
N LEU A 70 3.25 -10.35 -2.42
CA LEU A 70 2.58 -10.89 -3.60
C LEU A 70 2.57 -12.43 -3.58
N VAL A 71 3.67 -13.05 -3.17
CA VAL A 71 3.77 -14.51 -3.01
C VAL A 71 2.85 -15.01 -1.89
N CYS A 72 2.88 -14.39 -0.70
CA CYS A 72 2.03 -14.80 0.42
C CYS A 72 0.54 -14.71 0.08
N LEU A 73 0.13 -13.64 -0.60
CA LEU A 73 -1.26 -13.40 -1.00
C LEU A 73 -1.67 -14.13 -2.28
N LYS A 74 -0.76 -14.89 -2.89
CA LYS A 74 -0.97 -15.66 -4.13
C LYS A 74 -1.51 -14.80 -5.26
N ILE A 75 -0.92 -13.62 -5.45
CA ILE A 75 -1.28 -12.68 -6.52
C ILE A 75 -0.43 -13.02 -7.76
N PRO A 76 -0.99 -13.65 -8.80
CA PRO A 76 -0.21 -14.16 -9.92
C PRO A 76 0.09 -13.09 -10.99
N GLY A 77 -0.49 -11.90 -10.87
CA GLY A 77 -0.40 -10.85 -11.88
C GLY A 77 -0.98 -9.51 -11.40
N PRO A 78 -1.16 -8.55 -12.31
CA PRO A 78 -1.46 -7.15 -11.95
C PRO A 78 -2.89 -6.91 -11.44
N GLN A 79 -3.77 -7.92 -11.52
CA GLN A 79 -5.14 -7.88 -11.05
C GLN A 79 -5.18 -8.24 -9.55
N VAL A 80 -5.43 -7.25 -8.69
CA VAL A 80 -5.48 -7.42 -7.24
C VAL A 80 -6.90 -7.14 -6.74
N SER A 81 -7.44 -8.06 -5.94
CA SER A 81 -8.74 -7.91 -5.30
C SER A 81 -8.72 -6.80 -4.24
N GLU A 82 -9.89 -6.25 -3.91
CA GLU A 82 -10.04 -5.28 -2.82
C GLU A 82 -9.51 -5.83 -1.49
N GLU A 83 -9.83 -7.07 -1.14
CA GLU A 83 -9.32 -7.73 0.07
C GLU A 83 -7.77 -7.76 0.11
N ASN A 84 -7.13 -8.10 -1.01
CA ASN A 84 -5.67 -8.12 -1.08
C ASN A 84 -5.07 -6.71 -1.08
N ALA A 85 -5.74 -5.73 -1.69
CA ALA A 85 -5.35 -4.32 -1.63
C ALA A 85 -5.35 -3.81 -0.18
N GLU A 86 -6.37 -4.16 0.60
CA GLU A 86 -6.46 -3.81 2.02
C GLU A 86 -5.31 -4.42 2.84
N ILE A 87 -4.95 -5.68 2.59
CA ILE A 87 -3.82 -6.33 3.27
C ILE A 87 -2.49 -5.70 2.87
N LEU A 88 -2.30 -5.42 1.57
CA LEU A 88 -1.09 -4.76 1.08
C LEU A 88 -0.92 -3.38 1.68
N GLY A 89 -2.02 -2.65 1.91
CA GLY A 89 -2.00 -1.32 2.53
C GLY A 89 -1.00 -0.39 1.83
N ARG A 90 -0.04 0.15 2.58
CA ARG A 90 1.00 1.03 2.04
C ARG A 90 1.93 0.39 1.02
N LEU A 91 2.02 -0.96 0.93
CA LEU A 91 2.82 -1.61 -0.12
C LEU A 91 2.28 -1.34 -1.53
N VAL A 92 1.00 -0.94 -1.65
CA VAL A 92 0.41 -0.50 -2.92
C VAL A 92 1.17 0.69 -3.52
N CYS A 93 1.81 1.54 -2.70
CA CYS A 93 2.62 2.66 -3.17
C CYS A 93 3.82 2.25 -4.03
N ASP A 94 4.27 1.00 -3.92
CA ASP A 94 5.41 0.46 -4.67
C ASP A 94 4.98 -0.38 -5.89
N LEU A 95 3.67 -0.55 -6.12
CA LEU A 95 3.15 -1.23 -7.31
C LEU A 95 3.20 -0.30 -8.53
N GLY A 96 3.70 -0.80 -9.66
CA GLY A 96 3.80 -0.02 -10.91
C GLY A 96 2.44 0.33 -11.53
N GLY A 97 2.44 1.24 -12.49
CA GLY A 97 1.20 1.73 -13.13
C GLY A 97 0.32 0.63 -13.76
N GLU A 98 0.90 -0.50 -14.18
CA GLU A 98 0.14 -1.64 -14.71
C GLU A 98 -0.79 -2.27 -13.67
N TYR A 99 -0.33 -2.44 -12.43
CA TYR A 99 -1.13 -2.95 -11.32
C TYR A 99 -2.28 -1.99 -10.99
N ILE A 100 -2.00 -0.68 -11.01
CA ILE A 100 -3.01 0.37 -10.77
C ILE A 100 -4.09 0.34 -11.83
N ARG A 101 -3.72 0.33 -13.13
CA ARG A 101 -4.70 0.24 -14.22
C ARG A 101 -5.52 -1.03 -14.17
N SER A 102 -4.87 -2.16 -13.89
CA SER A 102 -5.50 -3.47 -13.87
C SER A 102 -6.48 -3.63 -12.71
N SER A 103 -6.07 -3.23 -11.50
CA SER A 103 -6.88 -3.36 -10.28
C SER A 103 -7.94 -2.26 -10.14
N GLY A 104 -7.86 -1.21 -10.96
CA GLY A 104 -8.85 -0.14 -11.03
C GLY A 104 -9.06 0.55 -9.68
N GLY A 105 -10.33 0.69 -9.30
CA GLY A 105 -10.73 1.38 -8.07
C GLY A 105 -10.23 0.76 -6.76
N ASN A 106 -9.79 -0.52 -6.78
CA ASN A 106 -9.42 -1.27 -5.57
C ASN A 106 -8.24 -0.67 -4.80
N PHE A 107 -7.43 0.17 -5.45
CA PHE A 107 -6.26 0.78 -4.84
C PHE A 107 -6.44 2.23 -4.43
N LEU A 108 -7.50 2.91 -4.85
CA LEU A 108 -7.59 4.38 -4.70
C LEU A 108 -7.49 4.83 -3.24
N LYS A 109 -8.07 4.06 -2.31
CA LYS A 109 -8.02 4.34 -0.87
C LYS A 109 -6.64 4.10 -0.24
N GLN A 110 -5.89 3.11 -0.74
CA GLN A 110 -4.54 2.83 -0.26
C GLN A 110 -3.54 3.80 -0.90
N LEU A 111 -3.72 4.11 -2.18
CA LEU A 111 -2.92 5.09 -2.91
C LEU A 111 -3.05 6.48 -2.29
N SER A 112 -4.23 6.86 -1.78
CA SER A 112 -4.40 8.16 -1.09
C SER A 112 -3.56 8.30 0.19
N GLN A 113 -2.92 7.23 0.66
CA GLN A 113 -2.01 7.22 1.81
C GLN A 113 -0.53 7.23 1.39
N CYS A 114 -0.22 7.25 0.09
CA CYS A 114 1.16 7.30 -0.41
C CYS A 114 1.70 8.74 -0.39
N GLU A 115 2.96 8.91 0.00
CA GLU A 115 3.61 10.23 0.02
C GLU A 115 3.95 10.76 -1.38
N SER A 116 4.24 9.88 -2.33
CA SER A 116 4.67 10.26 -3.68
C SER A 116 4.43 9.15 -4.71
N PHE A 117 4.35 9.55 -5.97
CA PHE A 117 4.12 8.67 -7.11
C PHE A 117 5.22 8.83 -8.16
N LEU A 118 5.47 7.76 -8.89
CA LEU A 118 6.24 7.81 -10.13
C LEU A 118 5.37 8.31 -11.28
N PRO A 119 5.95 8.86 -12.36
CA PRO A 119 5.18 9.37 -13.49
C PRO A 119 4.21 8.36 -14.10
N ASP A 120 4.59 7.08 -14.17
CA ASP A 120 3.75 6.00 -14.69
C ASP A 120 2.56 5.67 -13.76
N GLN A 121 2.77 5.79 -12.44
CA GLN A 121 1.71 5.64 -11.43
C GLN A 121 0.73 6.81 -11.50
N GLU A 122 1.21 8.04 -11.64
CA GLU A 122 0.34 9.21 -11.79
C GLU A 122 -0.57 9.09 -13.01
N GLU A 123 -0.01 8.70 -14.16
CA GLU A 123 -0.79 8.46 -15.37
C GLU A 123 -1.84 7.36 -15.17
N ALA A 124 -1.46 6.26 -14.51
CA ALA A 124 -2.38 5.18 -14.17
C ALA A 124 -3.52 5.65 -13.26
N ILE A 125 -3.21 6.43 -12.22
CA ILE A 125 -4.20 6.98 -11.28
C ILE A 125 -5.18 7.89 -12.02
N ARG A 126 -4.70 8.82 -12.83
CA ARG A 126 -5.55 9.71 -13.65
C ARG A 126 -6.47 8.92 -14.57
N SER A 127 -5.94 7.87 -15.21
CA SER A 127 -6.71 6.98 -16.08
C SER A 127 -7.83 6.25 -15.33
N VAL A 128 -7.52 5.66 -14.17
CA VAL A 128 -8.50 4.96 -13.33
C VAL A 128 -9.60 5.91 -12.86
N ILE A 129 -9.23 7.08 -12.36
CA ILE A 129 -10.18 8.10 -11.89
C ILE A 129 -11.08 8.59 -13.01
N SER A 130 -10.51 8.92 -14.17
CA SER A 130 -11.25 9.44 -15.32
C SER A 130 -12.21 8.42 -15.91
N SER A 131 -11.93 7.12 -15.77
CA SER A 131 -12.83 6.05 -16.23
C SER A 131 -14.16 6.03 -15.47
N GLY A 132 -14.17 6.51 -14.22
CA GLY A 132 -15.32 6.43 -13.33
C GLY A 132 -15.74 5.01 -12.93
N ASN A 133 -15.05 3.97 -13.40
CA ASN A 133 -15.34 2.56 -13.11
C ASN A 133 -14.73 2.15 -11.76
N THR A 134 -15.10 2.89 -10.71
CA THR A 134 -14.64 2.68 -9.33
C THR A 134 -15.82 2.74 -8.39
N THR A 135 -15.63 2.28 -7.15
CA THR A 135 -16.64 2.41 -6.09
C THR A 135 -16.99 3.86 -5.76
N PHE A 136 -16.14 4.82 -6.13
CA PHE A 136 -16.37 6.26 -5.97
C PHE A 136 -17.12 6.90 -7.15
N GLY A 137 -17.32 6.16 -8.25
CA GLY A 137 -17.90 6.70 -9.48
C GLY A 137 -17.01 7.74 -10.18
N PRO A 138 -17.54 8.38 -11.25
CA PRO A 138 -16.82 9.42 -11.98
C PRO A 138 -16.73 10.75 -11.17
N PRO A 139 -15.74 11.62 -11.45
CA PRO A 139 -15.54 12.87 -10.69
C PRO A 139 -16.77 13.77 -10.56
N GLU A 140 -17.67 13.74 -11.54
CA GLU A 140 -18.92 14.52 -11.61
C GLU A 140 -19.91 14.22 -10.48
N VAL A 141 -19.79 13.07 -9.80
CA VAL A 141 -20.68 12.67 -8.70
C VAL A 141 -19.97 12.68 -7.34
N TRP A 142 -18.72 13.14 -7.29
CA TRP A 142 -17.95 13.14 -6.06
C TRP A 142 -18.50 14.11 -5.02
N SER A 143 -18.55 13.63 -3.78
CA SER A 143 -18.94 14.41 -2.62
C SER A 143 -17.72 14.91 -1.86
N ALA A 144 -17.93 15.82 -0.90
CA ALA A 144 -16.88 16.21 0.04
C ALA A 144 -16.29 15.00 0.80
N PHE A 145 -17.10 13.97 1.06
CA PHE A 145 -16.63 12.71 1.65
C PHE A 145 -15.66 11.98 0.72
N THR A 146 -15.99 11.87 -0.57
CA THR A 146 -15.11 11.26 -1.59
C THR A 146 -13.78 12.01 -1.68
N LEU A 147 -13.81 13.34 -1.69
CA LEU A 147 -12.60 14.18 -1.74
C LEU A 147 -11.75 14.02 -0.49
N ASN A 148 -12.36 13.80 0.67
CA ASN A 148 -11.64 13.53 1.91
C ASN A 148 -10.93 12.16 1.87
N GLU A 149 -11.63 11.10 1.45
CA GLU A 149 -11.06 9.75 1.30
C GLU A 149 -9.90 9.71 0.28
N LEU A 150 -10.00 10.49 -0.79
CA LEU A 150 -9.02 10.56 -1.88
C LEU A 150 -8.05 11.76 -1.77
N SER A 151 -7.99 12.40 -0.60
CA SER A 151 -7.25 13.66 -0.40
C SER A 151 -5.78 13.60 -0.82
N GLY A 152 -5.08 12.49 -0.53
CA GLY A 152 -3.68 12.30 -0.93
C GLY A 152 -3.46 12.14 -2.44
N LEU A 153 -4.53 11.95 -3.22
CA LEU A 153 -4.47 11.90 -4.68
C LEU A 153 -4.72 13.27 -5.35
N ILE A 154 -5.19 14.27 -4.60
CA ILE A 154 -5.46 15.61 -5.15
C ILE A 154 -4.26 16.20 -5.91
N PRO A 155 -3.00 16.09 -5.44
CA PRO A 155 -1.85 16.58 -6.19
C PRO A 155 -1.64 15.91 -7.55
N VAL A 156 -2.19 14.71 -7.75
CA VAL A 156 -2.11 13.95 -9.00
C VAL A 156 -3.18 14.41 -10.00
N PHE A 157 -4.28 15.03 -9.55
CA PHE A 157 -5.39 15.40 -10.43
C PHE A 157 -4.97 16.50 -11.40
N ASP A 158 -5.22 16.29 -12.68
CA ASP A 158 -5.02 17.33 -13.69
C ASP A 158 -6.27 18.21 -13.84
N HIS A 159 -6.16 19.23 -14.70
CA HIS A 159 -7.24 20.16 -14.95
C HIS A 159 -8.55 19.49 -15.42
N SER A 160 -8.44 18.38 -16.17
CA SER A 160 -9.60 17.68 -16.73
C SER A 160 -10.43 16.99 -15.65
N ILE A 161 -9.77 16.46 -14.61
CA ILE A 161 -10.43 15.88 -13.45
C ILE A 161 -10.99 16.99 -12.56
N LEU A 162 -10.17 18.00 -12.23
CA LEU A 162 -10.55 19.05 -11.28
C LEU A 162 -11.78 19.86 -11.73
N GLN A 163 -11.93 20.11 -13.03
CA GLN A 163 -13.10 20.84 -13.56
C GLN A 163 -14.43 20.07 -13.46
N LYS A 164 -14.37 18.74 -13.33
CA LYS A 164 -15.56 17.89 -13.25
C LYS A 164 -16.11 17.78 -11.83
N ILE A 165 -15.28 18.04 -10.84
CA ILE A 165 -15.66 17.93 -9.43
C ILE A 165 -16.72 19.01 -9.12
N PRO A 166 -17.88 18.63 -8.55
CA PRO A 166 -18.90 19.59 -8.12
C PRO A 166 -18.32 20.64 -7.17
N LYS A 167 -18.79 21.89 -7.32
CA LYS A 167 -18.41 23.02 -6.45
C LYS A 167 -19.10 22.97 -5.10
#